data_AF-A0ABD6C8F3-F1
#
_entry.id   AF-A0ABD6C8F3-F1
#
_cell.length_a   1.000
_cell.length_b   1.000
_cell.length_c   1.000
_cell.angle_alpha   90.00
_cell.angle_beta   90.00
_cell.angle_gamma   90.00
#
_symmetry.space_group_name_H-M   'P 1'
#
loop_
_entity.id
_entity.type
_entity.pdbx_description
1 polymer ?
#
loop_
_entity_poly.entity_id
_entity_poly.type
_entity_poly.pdbx_seq_one_letter_code
_entity_poly.pdbx_strand_id
1 'polypeptide(L)'
;MRKQELIHLHALCLLLRERVGERTELASGAFAGYDDSRLDPSAVHRRKAEHHEAVLALLEGLATALSEPDSRTDDERRDASRRLENWDG
;
A
#
# COMPACT_ATOMS: atom_id res chain seq x y z
N MET A 1 15.27 13.22 1.52
CA MET A 1 15.31 11.98 2.33
C MET A 1 16.70 11.34 2.31
N ARG A 2 17.19 10.93 3.48
CA ARG A 2 18.36 10.06 3.66
C ARG A 2 18.03 8.63 3.20
N LYS A 3 19.05 7.79 2.98
CA LYS A 3 18.84 6.41 2.50
C LYS A 3 18.03 5.56 3.50
N GLN A 4 18.32 5.68 4.80
CA GLN A 4 17.60 4.95 5.85
C GLN A 4 16.13 5.35 5.92
N GLU A 5 15.83 6.66 5.91
CA GLU A 5 14.45 7.18 5.84
C GLU A 5 13.69 6.62 4.62
N LEU A 6 14.37 6.51 3.48
CA LEU A 6 13.77 5.98 2.26
C LEU A 6 13.51 4.47 2.33
N ILE A 7 14.41 3.69 2.95
CA ILE A 7 14.20 2.25 3.19
C ILE A 7 13.02 2.05 4.14
N HIS A 8 12.90 2.85 5.20
CA HIS A 8 11.76 2.80 6.10
C HIS A 8 10.45 3.16 5.38
N LEU A 9 10.47 4.19 4.53
CA LEU A 9 9.29 4.54 3.73
C LEU A 9 8.91 3.39 2.78
N HIS A 10 9.88 2.76 2.12
CA HIS A 10 9.63 1.60 1.28
C HIS A 10 8.95 0.48 2.08
N ALA A 11 9.48 0.12 3.25
CA ALA A 11 8.87 -0.88 4.12
C ALA A 11 7.43 -0.50 4.52
N LEU A 12 7.18 0.76 4.88
CA LEU A 12 5.84 1.25 5.22
C LEU A 12 4.87 1.18 4.04
N CYS A 13 5.30 1.53 2.83
CA CYS A 13 4.48 1.43 1.62
C CYS A 13 4.14 -0.03 1.28
N LEU A 14 5.07 -0.97 1.51
CA LEU A 14 4.82 -2.39 1.32
C LEU A 14 3.75 -2.92 2.30
N LEU A 15 3.88 -2.56 3.59
CA LEU A 15 2.86 -2.89 4.60
C LEU A 15 1.50 -2.25 4.26
N LEU A 16 1.50 -1.03 3.72
CA LEU A 16 0.27 -0.36 3.32
C LEU A 16 -0.38 -1.08 2.13
N ARG A 17 0.39 -1.56 1.15
CA ARG A 17 -0.12 -2.41 0.05
C ARG A 17 -0.83 -3.65 0.60
N GLU A 18 -0.20 -4.37 1.53
CA GLU A 18 -0.80 -5.55 2.16
C GLU A 18 -2.12 -5.18 2.85
N ARG A 19 -2.12 -4.09 3.62
CA ARG A 19 -3.30 -3.62 4.34
C ARG A 19 -4.44 -3.17 3.43
N VAL A 20 -4.13 -2.58 2.27
CA VAL A 20 -5.15 -2.22 1.27
C VAL A 20 -5.69 -3.49 0.60
N GLY A 21 -4.84 -4.45 0.27
CA GLY A 21 -5.27 -5.74 -0.31
C GLY A 21 -6.18 -6.57 0.59
N GLU A 22 -6.06 -6.43 1.91
CA GLU A 22 -7.01 -7.04 2.86
C GLU A 22 -8.39 -6.37 2.89
N ARG A 23 -8.49 -5.10 2.49
CA ARG A 23 -9.70 -4.26 2.68
C ARG A 23 -10.44 -3.90 1.40
N THR A 24 -9.80 -4.10 0.26
CA THR A 24 -10.27 -3.68 -1.07
C THR A 24 -9.88 -4.74 -2.08
N GLU A 25 -10.78 -5.02 -3.03
CA GLU A 25 -10.43 -5.83 -4.21
C GLU A 25 -9.44 -5.05 -5.08
N LEU A 26 -8.22 -5.56 -5.19
CA LEU A 26 -7.19 -4.93 -6.00
C LEU A 26 -7.36 -5.33 -7.47
N ALA A 27 -7.37 -4.34 -8.36
CA ALA A 27 -7.26 -4.59 -9.78
C ALA A 27 -6.02 -5.47 -10.08
N SER A 28 -6.19 -6.46 -10.95
CA SER A 28 -5.09 -7.33 -11.36
C SER A 28 -3.95 -6.50 -11.92
N GLY A 29 -2.76 -6.63 -11.35
CA GLY A 29 -1.57 -5.88 -11.78
C GLY A 29 -1.49 -4.45 -11.25
N ALA A 30 -2.31 -4.04 -10.28
CA ALA A 30 -2.21 -2.72 -9.64
C ALA A 30 -0.80 -2.39 -9.10
N PHE A 31 -0.02 -3.42 -8.78
CA PHE A 31 1.36 -3.29 -8.28
C PHE A 31 2.42 -3.86 -9.22
N ALA A 32 2.09 -4.14 -10.49
CA ALA A 32 3.03 -4.78 -11.42
C ALA A 32 4.35 -4.00 -11.57
N GLY A 33 4.29 -2.67 -11.62
CA GLY A 33 5.50 -1.83 -11.68
C GLY A 33 6.42 -1.99 -10.47
N TYR A 34 5.87 -2.28 -9.29
CA TYR A 34 6.67 -2.61 -8.11
C TYR A 34 7.16 -4.06 -8.16
N ASP A 35 6.28 -5.01 -8.49
CA ASP A 35 6.60 -6.45 -8.51
C ASP A 35 7.71 -6.78 -9.53
N ASP A 36 7.77 -6.06 -10.64
CA ASP A 36 8.82 -6.18 -11.67
C ASP A 36 10.20 -5.74 -11.16
N SER A 37 10.26 -4.80 -10.21
CA SER A 37 11.52 -4.35 -9.63
C SER A 37 12.22 -5.43 -8.79
N ARG A 38 11.44 -6.40 -8.26
CA ARG A 38 11.89 -7.45 -7.33
C ARG A 38 12.73 -6.93 -6.16
N LEU A 39 12.55 -5.65 -5.79
CA LEU A 39 13.35 -4.99 -4.78
C LEU A 39 12.64 -5.00 -3.44
N ASP A 40 13.14 -5.81 -2.52
CA ASP A 40 12.67 -5.86 -1.14
C ASP A 40 13.27 -4.72 -0.28
N PRO A 41 12.52 -4.13 0.68
CA PRO A 41 13.06 -3.13 1.60
C PRO A 41 14.31 -3.58 2.38
N SER A 42 14.45 -4.88 2.69
CA SER A 42 15.61 -5.45 3.39
C SER A 42 16.89 -5.44 2.55
N ALA A 43 16.80 -5.16 1.25
CA ALA A 43 17.94 -5.05 0.34
C ALA A 43 18.74 -3.76 0.55
N VAL A 44 19.15 -3.46 1.79
CA VAL A 44 19.79 -2.20 2.23
C VAL A 44 21.11 -1.88 1.52
N HIS A 45 21.71 -2.86 0.85
CA HIS A 45 22.94 -2.72 0.05
C HIS A 45 22.66 -2.11 -1.34
N ARG A 46 21.40 -2.15 -1.83
CA ARG A 46 21.00 -1.59 -3.13
C ARG A 46 21.06 -0.07 -3.14
N ARG A 47 21.05 0.53 -4.34
CA ARG A 47 21.26 1.98 -4.47
C ARG A 47 20.02 2.74 -3.98
N LYS A 48 20.25 3.96 -3.49
CA LYS A 48 19.19 4.85 -3.03
C LYS A 48 18.13 5.10 -4.11
N ALA A 49 18.56 5.28 -5.36
CA ALA A 49 17.67 5.50 -6.49
C ALA A 49 16.69 4.34 -6.70
N GLU A 50 17.14 3.10 -6.47
CA GLU A 50 16.29 1.92 -6.67
C GLU A 50 15.20 1.83 -5.59
N HIS A 51 15.53 2.11 -4.32
CA HIS A 51 14.49 2.22 -3.29
C HIS A 51 13.52 3.37 -3.55
N HIS A 52 13.98 4.44 -4.23
CA HIS A 52 13.13 5.57 -4.59
C HIS A 52 12.14 5.19 -5.68
N GLU A 53 12.61 4.52 -6.74
CA GLU A 53 11.77 3.98 -7.82
C GLU A 53 10.74 2.98 -7.27
N ALA A 54 11.16 2.08 -6.37
CA ALA A 54 10.25 1.14 -5.72
C ALA A 54 9.15 1.83 -4.89
N VAL A 55 9.49 2.89 -4.14
CA VAL A 55 8.50 3.69 -3.41
C VAL A 55 7.51 4.36 -4.35
N LEU A 56 7.98 4.94 -5.45
CA LEU A 56 7.09 5.58 -6.43
C LEU A 56 6.12 4.55 -7.04
N ALA A 57 6.61 3.39 -7.45
CA ALA A 57 5.77 2.32 -8.00
C ALA A 57 4.71 1.82 -6.99
N LEU A 58 5.08 1.69 -5.70
CA LEU A 58 4.11 1.34 -4.65
C LEU A 58 3.06 2.44 -4.47
N LEU A 59 3.46 3.71 -4.45
CA LEU A 59 2.54 4.83 -4.29
C LEU A 59 1.58 4.97 -5.48
N GLU A 60 2.03 4.72 -6.69
CA GLU A 60 1.17 4.69 -7.89
C GLU A 60 0.11 3.60 -7.77
N GLY A 61 0.50 2.37 -7.43
CA GLY A 61 -0.45 1.26 -7.22
C GLY A 61 -1.44 1.54 -6.08
N LEU A 62 -0.97 2.12 -4.98
CA LEU A 62 -1.82 2.56 -3.87
C LEU A 62 -2.79 3.66 -4.28
N ALA A 63 -2.33 4.65 -5.05
CA ALA A 63 -3.18 5.74 -5.53
C ALA A 63 -4.29 5.18 -6.43
N THR A 64 -3.98 4.23 -7.33
CA THR A 64 -4.98 3.55 -8.14
C THR A 64 -5.97 2.77 -7.27
N ALA A 65 -5.48 1.94 -6.35
CA ALA A 65 -6.32 1.11 -5.48
C ALA A 65 -7.26 1.93 -4.57
N LEU A 66 -6.85 3.13 -4.17
CA LEU A 66 -7.63 4.01 -3.29
C LEU A 66 -8.51 5.01 -4.04
N SER A 67 -8.24 5.24 -5.34
CA SER A 67 -9.02 6.16 -6.17
C SER A 67 -10.22 5.51 -6.82
N GLU A 68 -10.30 4.18 -6.87
CA GLU A 68 -11.53 3.51 -7.26
C GLU A 68 -12.64 3.84 -6.24
N PRO A 69 -13.83 4.26 -6.71
CA PRO A 69 -14.93 4.59 -5.81
C PRO A 69 -15.26 3.32 -5.03
N ASP A 70 -15.15 3.43 -3.70
CA ASP A 70 -15.48 2.35 -2.78
C ASP A 70 -16.89 1.82 -3.11
N SER A 71 -16.91 0.68 -3.81
CA SER A 71 -18.11 0.01 -4.33
C SER A 71 -18.95 -0.58 -3.22
N ARG A 72 -18.46 -0.50 -1.96
CA ARG A 72 -19.24 -0.84 -0.79
C ARG A 72 -20.52 -0.02 -0.77
N THR A 73 -21.62 -0.73 -0.64
CA THR A 73 -22.95 -0.11 -0.50
C THR A 73 -22.97 0.72 0.78
N ASP A 74 -23.84 1.74 0.83
CA ASP A 74 -23.99 2.58 2.03
C ASP A 74 -24.28 1.76 3.30
N ASP A 75 -24.91 0.60 3.16
CA ASP A 75 -25.16 -0.35 4.25
C ASP A 75 -23.87 -0.99 4.78
N GLU A 76 -22.95 -1.40 3.90
CA GLU A 76 -21.65 -1.98 4.28
C GLU A 76 -20.75 -0.95 4.97
N ARG A 77 -20.82 0.31 4.54
CA ARG A 77 -20.12 1.42 5.20
C ARG A 77 -20.64 1.65 6.61
N ARG A 78 -21.97 1.65 6.81
CA ARG A 78 -22.61 1.81 8.13
C ARG A 78 -22.30 0.64 9.07
N ASP A 79 -22.19 -0.57 8.54
CA ASP A 79 -21.86 -1.76 9.32
C ASP A 79 -20.37 -1.79 9.72
N ALA A 80 -19.47 -1.40 8.81
CA ALA A 80 -18.05 -1.22 9.11
C ALA A 80 -17.81 -0.14 10.18
N SER A 81 -18.50 1.00 10.09
CA SER A 81 -18.43 2.05 11.13
C SER A 81 -18.92 1.55 12.49
N ARG A 82 -20.04 0.81 12.55
CA ARG A 82 -20.54 0.20 13.80
C ARG A 82 -19.55 -0.79 14.41
N ARG A 83 -18.83 -1.56 13.59
CA ARG A 83 -17.80 -2.49 14.09
C ARG A 83 -16.61 -1.77 14.71
N LEU A 84 -16.23 -0.59 14.18
CA LEU A 84 -15.16 0.22 14.75
C LEU A 84 -15.59 0.90 16.05
N GLU A 85 -16.84 1.36 16.13
CA GLU A 85 -17.42 1.95 17.35
C GLU A 85 -17.55 0.93 18.50
N ASN A 86 -17.72 -0.36 18.18
CA ASN A 86 -17.91 -1.43 19.17
C ASN A 86 -16.59 -2.11 19.62
N TRP A 87 -15.42 -1.65 19.18
CA TRP A 87 -14.12 -2.23 19.57
C TRP A 87 -13.57 -1.65 20.90
N ASP A 88 -14.14 -0.57 21.43
CA ASP A 88 -13.72 0.02 22.73
C ASP A 88 -14.48 -0.55 23.96
N GLY A 89 -15.03 -1.78 23.86
CA GLY A 89 -15.80 -2.45 24.92
C GLY A 89 -15.05 -3.55 25.66
#